data_AF-A0A6V8KDQ2-F1
#
_entry.id   AF-A0A6V8KDQ2-F1
#
_cell.length_a   1.000
_cell.length_b   1.000
_cell.length_c   1.000
_cell.angle_alpha   90.00
_cell.angle_beta   90.00
_cell.angle_gamma   90.00
#
_symmetry.space_group_name_H-M   'P 1'
#
loop_
_entity.id
_entity.type
_entity.pdbx_description
1 polymer ?
#
loop_
_entity_poly.entity_id
_entity_poly.type
_entity_poly.pdbx_seq_one_letter_code
_entity_poly.pdbx_strand_id
1 'polypeptide(L)'
;MATVDQILASVAERLRGRPVPDDLRRLAAIQAERPADAGRSRDPLLHTGTVIFEPGESHALLDHSYLNDNDRADPDIMANIAAIDTVLPHAAWIGTLVDGDVVGYWLHPDEPVGEPPLVVTFSTEGEFDIQPGESLVEAVIYHYAGYEDDRFAAVADLYEAHGLPITARRADDLLYRRAVVNPGVLHSKRYEQECAARGLS
;
A
#
# COMPACT_ATOMS: atom_id res chain seq x y z
N MET A 1 6.47 -0.79 20.69
CA MET A 1 6.17 0.20 19.64
C MET A 1 7.41 1.02 19.44
N ALA A 2 7.86 1.15 18.19
CA ALA A 2 9.00 1.99 17.90
C ALA A 2 8.63 3.48 18.07
N THR A 3 9.63 4.32 18.25
CA THR A 3 9.42 5.78 18.25
C THR A 3 9.11 6.28 16.84
N VAL A 4 8.56 7.50 16.75
CA VAL A 4 8.34 8.17 15.45
C VAL A 4 9.63 8.17 14.62
N ASP A 5 10.76 8.54 15.20
CA ASP A 5 12.06 8.60 14.51
C ASP A 5 12.49 7.22 13.96
N GLN A 6 12.21 6.14 14.69
CA GLN A 6 12.53 4.79 14.25
C GLN A 6 11.65 4.36 13.07
N ILE A 7 10.34 4.63 13.13
CA ILE A 7 9.41 4.36 12.02
C ILE A 7 9.83 5.18 10.79
N LEU A 8 10.12 6.48 10.96
CA LEU A 8 10.50 7.36 9.85
C LEU A 8 11.84 6.97 9.22
N ALA A 9 12.81 6.50 10.01
CA ALA A 9 14.06 5.98 9.48
C ALA A 9 13.83 4.75 8.59
N SER A 10 13.03 3.77 9.08
CA SER A 10 12.64 2.58 8.31
C SER A 10 11.90 2.93 7.01
N VAL A 11 10.95 3.87 7.08
CA VAL A 11 10.22 4.38 5.91
C VAL A 11 11.16 5.05 4.90
N ALA A 12 12.09 5.88 5.37
CA ALA A 12 13.05 6.57 4.50
C ALA A 12 13.97 5.59 3.75
N GLU A 13 14.41 4.52 4.42
CA GLU A 13 15.17 3.44 3.78
C GLU A 13 14.36 2.78 2.66
N ARG A 14 13.09 2.43 2.93
CA ARG A 14 12.17 1.83 1.94
C ARG A 14 11.93 2.74 0.74
N LEU A 15 11.93 4.06 0.93
CA LEU A 15 11.73 5.06 -0.11
C LEU A 15 12.97 5.32 -0.99
N ARG A 16 14.10 4.67 -0.71
CA ARG A 16 15.30 4.64 -1.59
C ARG A 16 15.82 6.03 -1.96
N GLY A 17 15.86 6.92 -0.97
CA GLY A 17 16.36 8.29 -1.15
C GLY A 17 15.32 9.30 -1.63
N ARG A 18 14.07 8.88 -1.88
CA ARG A 18 12.95 9.83 -2.05
C ARG A 18 12.56 10.44 -0.70
N PRO A 19 12.08 11.70 -0.68
CA PRO A 19 11.61 12.32 0.55
C PRO A 19 10.39 11.56 1.09
N VAL A 20 10.32 11.40 2.41
CA VAL A 20 9.11 10.90 3.07
C VAL A 20 7.94 11.85 2.78
N PRO A 21 6.77 11.37 2.34
CA PRO A 21 5.58 12.22 2.21
C PRO A 21 5.10 12.76 3.56
N ASP A 22 4.57 13.99 3.57
CA ASP A 22 4.16 14.67 4.82
C ASP A 22 3.03 13.97 5.56
N ASP A 23 2.09 13.39 4.81
CA ASP A 23 1.00 12.60 5.36
C ASP A 23 1.52 11.31 6.00
N LEU A 24 2.45 10.60 5.36
CA LEU A 24 3.10 9.43 5.96
C LEU A 24 3.89 9.80 7.23
N ARG A 25 4.54 10.97 7.28
CA ARG A 25 5.17 11.45 8.53
C ARG A 25 4.17 11.57 9.67
N ARG A 26 3.01 12.15 9.39
CA ARG A 26 1.92 12.35 10.36
C ARG A 26 1.27 11.03 10.76
N LEU A 27 1.05 10.11 9.83
CA LEU A 27 0.55 8.78 10.14
C LEU A 27 1.51 8.01 11.07
N ALA A 28 2.82 8.10 10.83
CA ALA A 28 3.83 7.50 11.72
C ALA A 28 3.76 8.09 13.13
N ALA A 29 3.54 9.40 13.25
CA ALA A 29 3.33 10.07 14.54
C ALA A 29 2.06 9.55 15.25
N ILE A 30 0.93 9.48 14.53
CA ILE A 30 -0.33 8.94 15.08
C ILE A 30 -0.14 7.50 15.56
N GLN A 31 0.57 6.67 14.79
CA GLN A 31 0.84 5.29 15.18
C GLN A 31 1.72 5.22 16.43
N ALA A 32 2.84 5.93 16.49
CA ALA A 32 3.79 5.82 17.59
C ALA A 32 3.26 6.42 18.90
N GLU A 33 2.46 7.49 18.81
CA GLU A 33 1.90 8.21 19.96
C GLU A 33 0.51 7.69 20.37
N ARG A 34 0.06 6.58 19.76
CA ARG A 34 -1.25 5.98 20.01
C ARG A 34 -1.45 5.67 21.51
N PRO A 35 -2.51 6.23 22.14
CA PRO A 35 -2.89 5.85 23.49
C PRO A 35 -3.27 4.37 23.58
N ALA A 36 -2.90 3.70 24.68
CA ALA A 36 -3.17 2.27 24.87
C ALA A 36 -4.68 1.92 24.90
N ASP A 37 -5.54 2.90 25.20
CA ASP A 37 -6.99 2.79 25.28
C ASP A 37 -7.72 3.51 24.12
N ALA A 38 -7.00 3.86 23.05
CA ALA A 38 -7.59 4.52 21.90
C ALA A 38 -8.69 3.65 21.26
N GLY A 39 -9.93 4.14 21.25
CA GLY A 39 -11.04 3.52 20.55
C GLY A 39 -11.05 3.86 19.05
N ARG A 40 -11.61 2.98 18.22
CA ARG A 40 -11.75 3.15 16.76
C ARG A 40 -12.41 4.45 16.30
N SER A 41 -13.18 5.12 17.15
CA SER A 41 -13.84 6.39 16.81
C SER A 41 -12.96 7.63 16.99
N ARG A 42 -11.78 7.49 17.60
CA ARG A 42 -10.85 8.60 17.90
C ARG A 42 -9.44 8.37 17.36
N ASP A 43 -9.21 7.23 16.73
CA ASP A 43 -7.94 6.88 16.11
C ASP A 43 -8.22 6.53 14.65
N PRO A 44 -7.74 7.36 13.70
CA PRO A 44 -8.03 7.18 12.28
C PRO A 44 -7.43 5.88 11.73
N LEU A 45 -6.25 5.48 12.21
CA LEU A 45 -5.57 4.27 11.78
C LEU A 45 -6.30 3.02 12.29
N LEU A 46 -6.76 3.00 13.54
CA LEU A 46 -7.59 1.91 14.06
C LEU A 46 -8.96 1.86 13.38
N HIS A 47 -9.50 3.02 12.98
CA HIS A 47 -10.75 3.09 12.24
C HIS A 47 -10.62 2.39 10.88
N THR A 48 -9.58 2.71 10.11
CA THR A 48 -9.34 2.18 8.77
C THR A 48 -8.48 0.92 8.74
N GLY A 49 -8.18 0.33 9.90
CA GLY A 49 -7.33 -0.87 10.02
C GLY A 49 -5.91 -0.70 9.47
N THR A 50 -5.42 0.54 9.38
CA THR A 50 -4.13 0.86 8.78
C THR A 50 -3.00 0.71 9.79
N VAL A 51 -1.94 0.02 9.38
CA VAL A 51 -0.71 -0.15 10.19
C VAL A 51 0.49 0.16 9.31
N ILE A 52 1.38 1.03 9.78
CA ILE A 52 2.69 1.27 9.17
C ILE A 52 3.66 0.24 9.71
N PHE A 53 4.48 -0.34 8.83
CA PHE A 53 5.50 -1.31 9.23
C PHE A 53 6.52 -0.71 10.20
N GLU A 54 6.76 -1.43 11.29
CA GLU A 54 7.84 -1.18 12.22
C GLU A 54 9.22 -1.48 11.58
N PRO A 55 10.34 -1.03 12.17
CA PRO A 55 11.68 -1.35 11.67
C PRO A 55 11.91 -2.87 11.59
N GLY A 56 12.33 -3.33 10.41
CA GLY A 56 12.57 -4.76 10.14
C GLY A 56 11.31 -5.61 9.95
N GLU A 57 10.11 -5.02 10.05
CA GLU A 57 8.86 -5.73 9.81
C GLU A 57 8.66 -6.03 8.32
N SER A 58 8.17 -7.23 8.02
CA SER A 58 7.73 -7.67 6.70
C SER A 58 6.30 -8.19 6.80
N HIS A 59 5.68 -8.46 5.66
CA HIS A 59 4.35 -9.05 5.58
C HIS A 59 4.40 -10.34 4.76
N ALA A 60 3.55 -11.32 5.10
CA ALA A 60 3.56 -12.62 4.45
C ALA A 60 3.34 -12.53 2.92
N LEU A 61 2.55 -11.56 2.47
CA LEU A 61 2.36 -11.28 1.04
C LEU A 61 3.66 -10.86 0.32
N LEU A 62 4.61 -10.25 1.04
CA LEU A 62 5.85 -9.74 0.46
C LEU A 62 6.97 -10.78 0.41
N ASP A 63 6.89 -11.84 1.22
CA ASP A 63 7.92 -12.88 1.34
C ASP A 63 7.41 -14.30 1.05
N HIS A 64 6.15 -14.43 0.67
CA HIS A 64 5.48 -15.69 0.32
C HIS A 64 5.50 -16.74 1.42
N SER A 65 5.63 -16.32 2.69
CA SER A 65 5.61 -17.23 3.83
C SER A 65 4.26 -17.91 4.07
N TYR A 66 3.19 -17.45 3.42
CA TYR A 66 1.87 -18.08 3.44
C TYR A 66 1.77 -19.37 2.61
N LEU A 67 2.70 -19.60 1.67
CA LEU A 67 2.66 -20.77 0.79
C LEU A 67 3.03 -22.05 1.52
N ASN A 68 2.18 -23.06 1.42
CA ASN A 68 2.42 -24.42 1.91
C ASN A 68 3.12 -25.29 0.85
N ASP A 69 3.45 -26.54 1.19
CA ASP A 69 4.16 -27.46 0.29
C ASP A 69 3.38 -27.82 -0.98
N ASN A 70 2.05 -27.88 -0.91
CA ASN A 70 1.22 -28.13 -2.09
C ASN A 70 1.23 -26.92 -3.02
N ASP A 71 1.13 -25.71 -2.47
CA ASP A 71 1.18 -24.48 -3.27
C ASP A 71 2.53 -24.37 -4.02
N ARG A 72 3.62 -24.74 -3.34
CA ARG A 72 4.97 -24.75 -3.93
C ARG A 72 5.18 -25.83 -4.99
N ALA A 73 4.38 -26.89 -4.96
CA ALA A 73 4.41 -27.95 -5.96
C ALA A 73 3.54 -27.62 -7.19
N ASP A 74 2.65 -26.63 -7.09
CA ASP A 74 1.79 -26.22 -8.20
C ASP A 74 2.56 -25.27 -9.15
N PRO A 75 2.77 -25.67 -10.43
CA PRO A 75 3.53 -24.85 -11.38
C PRO A 75 2.83 -23.53 -11.75
N ASP A 76 1.50 -23.46 -11.64
CA ASP A 76 0.71 -22.26 -11.94
C ASP A 76 0.88 -21.22 -10.84
N ILE A 77 0.77 -21.66 -9.58
CA ILE A 77 1.06 -20.81 -8.41
C ILE A 77 2.49 -20.31 -8.47
N MET A 78 3.46 -21.18 -8.77
CA MET A 78 4.87 -20.76 -8.85
C MET A 78 5.18 -19.88 -10.06
N ALA A 79 4.36 -19.91 -11.12
CA ALA A 79 4.43 -18.91 -12.20
C ALA A 79 3.95 -17.54 -11.71
N ASN A 80 2.85 -17.51 -10.96
CA ASN A 80 2.32 -16.29 -10.35
C ASN A 80 3.33 -15.68 -9.35
N ILE A 81 3.94 -16.50 -8.48
CA ILE A 81 4.96 -16.04 -7.52
C ILE A 81 6.17 -15.45 -8.23
N ALA A 82 6.66 -16.07 -9.31
CA ALA A 82 7.75 -15.52 -10.10
C ALA A 82 7.39 -14.18 -10.76
N ALA A 83 6.14 -14.01 -11.18
CA ALA A 83 5.64 -12.74 -11.68
C ALA A 83 5.57 -11.67 -10.58
N ILE A 84 5.03 -12.02 -9.41
CA ILE A 84 4.99 -11.15 -8.22
C ILE A 84 6.39 -10.71 -7.80
N ASP A 85 7.36 -11.62 -7.75
CA ASP A 85 8.77 -11.33 -7.42
C ASP A 85 9.43 -10.34 -8.39
N THR A 86 8.92 -10.23 -9.61
CA THR A 86 9.36 -9.22 -10.57
C THR A 86 8.75 -7.84 -10.28
N VAL A 87 7.53 -7.78 -9.73
CA VAL A 87 6.79 -6.53 -9.51
C VAL A 87 7.07 -5.92 -8.14
N LEU A 88 7.14 -6.74 -7.08
CA LEU A 88 7.36 -6.29 -5.70
C LEU A 88 8.56 -5.34 -5.54
N PRO A 89 9.73 -5.58 -6.17
CA PRO A 89 10.88 -4.70 -6.03
C PRO A 89 10.66 -3.30 -6.60
N HIS A 90 9.63 -3.06 -7.41
CA HIS A 90 9.34 -1.74 -7.97
C HIS A 90 8.53 -0.85 -7.03
N ALA A 91 8.12 -1.33 -5.86
CA ALA A 91 7.42 -0.53 -4.87
C ALA A 91 8.19 -0.40 -3.55
N ALA A 92 7.92 0.68 -2.83
CA ALA A 92 8.27 0.85 -1.42
C ALA A 92 7.03 0.54 -0.57
N TRP A 93 6.96 -0.68 -0.02
CA TRP A 93 5.85 -1.14 0.82
C TRP A 93 5.96 -0.57 2.23
N ILE A 94 4.93 0.13 2.68
CA ILE A 94 4.97 0.92 3.93
C ILE A 94 4.09 0.35 5.04
N GLY A 95 3.14 -0.53 4.74
CA GLY A 95 2.18 -0.98 5.74
C GLY A 95 1.07 -1.85 5.19
N THR A 96 0.06 -2.09 6.03
CA THR A 96 -1.13 -2.88 5.73
C THR A 96 -2.41 -2.05 5.83
N LEU A 97 -3.46 -2.53 5.17
CA LEU A 97 -4.83 -2.01 5.21
C LEU A 97 -5.76 -2.99 5.96
N VAL A 98 -7.02 -2.60 6.14
CA VAL A 98 -8.01 -3.34 6.95
C VAL A 98 -8.21 -4.80 6.52
N ASP A 99 -8.11 -5.09 5.23
CA ASP A 99 -8.37 -6.42 4.67
C ASP A 99 -7.11 -7.29 4.54
N GLY A 100 -5.97 -6.82 5.06
CA GLY A 100 -4.69 -7.52 5.01
C GLY A 100 -3.86 -7.21 3.76
N ASP A 101 -4.40 -6.42 2.83
CA ASP A 101 -3.68 -5.85 1.71
C ASP A 101 -2.49 -5.01 2.18
N VAL A 102 -1.41 -5.01 1.41
CA VAL A 102 -0.26 -4.15 1.66
C VAL A 102 -0.31 -2.92 0.78
N VAL A 103 0.11 -1.78 1.32
CA VAL A 103 0.11 -0.50 0.62
C VAL A 103 1.53 0.09 0.56
N GLY A 104 1.82 0.83 -0.50
CA GLY A 104 3.13 1.38 -0.76
C GLY A 104 3.14 2.45 -1.84
N TYR A 105 4.36 2.80 -2.25
CA TYR A 105 4.61 3.76 -3.32
C TYR A 105 5.24 3.08 -4.52
N TRP A 106 4.72 3.35 -5.71
CA TRP A 106 5.27 2.86 -6.97
C TRP A 106 6.52 3.67 -7.36
N LEU A 107 7.65 2.99 -7.42
CA LEU A 107 8.99 3.54 -7.66
C LEU A 107 9.65 2.91 -8.88
N HIS A 108 8.87 2.50 -9.89
CA HIS A 108 9.42 1.89 -11.09
C HIS A 108 10.40 2.86 -11.80
N PRO A 109 11.54 2.40 -12.34
CA PRO A 109 12.57 3.26 -12.94
C PRO A 109 12.09 4.17 -14.08
N ASP A 110 11.05 3.77 -14.80
CA ASP A 110 10.45 4.55 -15.90
C ASP A 110 9.50 5.66 -15.40
N GLU A 111 9.18 5.69 -14.11
CA GLU A 111 8.34 6.75 -13.53
C GLU A 111 9.13 8.05 -13.35
N PRO A 112 8.49 9.22 -13.51
CA PRO A 112 9.14 10.50 -13.32
C PRO A 112 9.66 10.68 -11.89
N VAL A 113 10.91 11.13 -11.77
CA VAL A 113 11.59 11.33 -10.46
C VAL A 113 11.15 12.62 -9.76
N GLY A 114 10.53 13.57 -10.50
CA GLY A 114 10.11 14.88 -9.98
C GLY A 114 8.66 14.97 -9.51
N GLU A 115 7.87 13.91 -9.69
CA GLU A 115 6.46 13.87 -9.27
C GLU A 115 6.30 13.06 -7.97
N PRO A 116 5.28 13.37 -7.15
CA PRO A 116 4.91 12.52 -6.02
C PRO A 116 4.68 11.08 -6.53
N PRO A 117 5.23 10.04 -5.87
CA PRO A 117 5.00 8.68 -6.31
C PRO A 117 3.51 8.31 -6.27
N LEU A 118 3.12 7.35 -7.10
CA LEU A 118 1.77 6.78 -7.07
C LEU A 118 1.63 5.89 -5.84
N VAL A 119 0.45 5.91 -5.22
CA VAL A 119 0.12 4.93 -4.17
C VAL A 119 -0.34 3.64 -4.86
N VAL A 120 0.16 2.51 -4.40
CA VAL A 120 -0.20 1.18 -4.91
C VAL A 120 -0.55 0.24 -3.77
N THR A 121 -1.42 -0.71 -4.07
CA THR A 121 -1.72 -1.84 -3.18
C THR A 121 -1.30 -3.14 -3.82
N PHE A 122 -1.04 -4.13 -2.98
CA PHE A 122 -0.94 -5.53 -3.37
C PHE A 122 -1.89 -6.34 -2.49
N SER A 123 -2.87 -6.97 -3.13
CA SER A 123 -3.98 -7.60 -2.43
C SER A 123 -3.66 -9.00 -1.95
N THR A 124 -4.45 -9.48 -0.99
CA THR A 124 -4.40 -10.90 -0.58
C THR A 124 -4.76 -11.88 -1.71
N GLU A 125 -5.40 -11.41 -2.78
CA GLU A 125 -5.71 -12.18 -3.99
C GLU A 125 -4.55 -12.19 -5.01
N GLY A 126 -3.44 -11.49 -4.73
CA GLY A 126 -2.27 -11.44 -5.61
C GLY A 126 -2.37 -10.38 -6.70
N GLU A 127 -3.23 -9.37 -6.54
CA GLU A 127 -3.44 -8.32 -7.53
C GLU A 127 -2.73 -7.02 -7.14
N PHE A 128 -2.24 -6.29 -8.15
CA PHE A 128 -1.60 -4.99 -7.97
C PHE A 128 -2.46 -3.87 -8.55
N ASP A 129 -2.77 -2.88 -7.72
CA ASP A 129 -3.59 -1.74 -8.12
C ASP A 129 -2.92 -0.41 -7.82
N ILE A 130 -3.19 0.56 -8.70
CA ILE A 130 -2.87 1.96 -8.45
C ILE A 130 -4.07 2.57 -7.72
N GLN A 131 -3.82 3.16 -6.57
CA GLN A 131 -4.86 3.79 -5.77
C GLN A 131 -5.05 5.27 -6.20
N PRO A 132 -6.30 5.75 -6.28
CA PRO A 132 -6.59 7.15 -6.56
C PRO A 132 -6.27 8.04 -5.34
N GLY A 133 -6.05 9.33 -5.62
CA GLY A 133 -5.73 10.34 -4.60
C GLY A 133 -4.38 11.02 -4.81
N GLU A 134 -4.22 12.15 -4.13
CA GLU A 134 -2.97 12.92 -4.11
C GLU A 134 -2.04 12.47 -2.98
N SER A 135 -2.55 11.73 -1.99
CA SER A 135 -1.83 11.31 -0.79
C SER A 135 -2.09 9.84 -0.45
N LEU A 136 -1.25 9.25 0.41
CA LEU A 136 -1.46 7.93 0.97
C LEU A 136 -2.75 7.89 1.80
N VAL A 137 -3.08 8.96 2.51
CA VAL A 137 -4.30 9.00 3.32
C VAL A 137 -5.55 8.98 2.45
N GLU A 138 -5.59 9.72 1.34
CA GLU A 138 -6.72 9.67 0.42
C GLU A 138 -6.92 8.26 -0.17
N ALA A 139 -5.82 7.59 -0.52
CA ALA A 139 -5.85 6.19 -0.96
C ALA A 139 -6.38 5.24 0.13
N VAL A 140 -5.97 5.43 1.39
CA VAL A 140 -6.47 4.65 2.54
C VAL A 140 -7.97 4.86 2.75
N ILE A 141 -8.44 6.11 2.67
CA ILE A 141 -9.87 6.44 2.81
C ILE A 141 -10.65 5.79 1.67
N TYR A 142 -10.18 5.91 0.43
CA TYR A 142 -10.81 5.26 -0.71
C TYR A 142 -10.89 3.75 -0.56
N HIS A 143 -9.80 3.11 -0.14
CA HIS A 143 -9.79 1.66 0.06
C HIS A 143 -10.79 1.22 1.14
N TYR A 144 -10.90 1.97 2.23
CA TYR A 144 -11.82 1.65 3.32
C TYR A 144 -13.30 1.98 3.02
N ALA A 145 -13.57 3.12 2.38
CA ALA A 145 -14.92 3.63 2.18
C ALA A 145 -15.51 3.31 0.80
N GLY A 146 -14.67 3.04 -0.20
CA GLY A 146 -15.06 2.90 -1.59
C GLY A 146 -15.85 4.12 -2.07
N TYR A 147 -16.96 3.85 -2.76
CA TYR A 147 -17.91 4.85 -3.26
C TYR A 147 -19.04 5.21 -2.27
N GLU A 148 -18.91 4.84 -0.99
CA GLU A 148 -19.87 5.26 0.04
C GLU A 148 -19.58 6.70 0.50
N ASP A 149 -20.11 7.71 -0.20
CA ASP A 149 -19.83 9.14 0.04
C ASP A 149 -19.93 9.57 1.51
N ASP A 150 -21.00 9.17 2.22
CA ASP A 150 -21.19 9.51 3.64
C ASP A 150 -20.07 8.91 4.53
N ARG A 151 -19.66 7.68 4.23
CA ARG A 151 -18.56 7.02 4.94
C ARG A 151 -17.23 7.69 4.59
N PHE A 152 -16.99 7.99 3.32
CA PHE A 152 -15.79 8.67 2.85
C PHE A 152 -15.62 10.00 3.58
N ALA A 153 -16.64 10.85 3.56
CA ALA A 153 -16.61 12.17 4.19
C ALA A 153 -16.38 12.06 5.71
N ALA A 154 -17.05 11.13 6.39
CA ALA A 154 -16.87 10.93 7.83
C ALA A 154 -15.44 10.51 8.20
N VAL A 155 -14.81 9.66 7.37
CA VAL A 155 -13.42 9.22 7.59
C VAL A 155 -12.44 10.36 7.23
N ALA A 156 -12.69 11.11 6.16
CA ALA A 156 -11.91 12.30 5.82
C ALA A 156 -11.90 13.32 6.97
N ASP A 157 -13.06 13.63 7.54
CA ASP A 157 -13.19 14.53 8.70
C ASP A 157 -12.41 14.01 9.92
N LEU A 158 -12.41 12.69 10.14
CA LEU A 158 -11.62 12.06 11.20
C LEU A 158 -10.12 12.28 10.98
N TYR A 159 -9.61 12.01 9.78
CA TYR A 159 -8.19 12.24 9.46
C TYR A 159 -7.80 13.72 9.57
N GLU A 160 -8.65 14.64 9.12
CA GLU A 160 -8.41 16.09 9.25
C GLU A 160 -8.38 16.57 10.69
N ALA A 161 -9.21 16.01 11.57
CA ALA A 161 -9.16 16.29 13.00
C ALA A 161 -7.80 15.91 13.64
N HIS A 162 -7.04 15.02 12.99
CA HIS A 162 -5.66 14.66 13.34
C HIS A 162 -4.60 15.40 12.52
N GLY A 163 -4.98 16.48 11.83
CA GLY A 163 -4.08 17.37 11.11
C GLY A 163 -3.55 16.79 9.80
N LEU A 164 -4.25 15.82 9.19
CA LEU A 164 -3.97 15.30 7.86
C LEU A 164 -4.90 15.97 6.85
N PRO A 165 -4.41 16.87 5.98
CA PRO A 165 -5.26 17.60 5.05
C PRO A 165 -5.83 16.65 3.99
N ILE A 166 -7.15 16.66 3.79
CA ILE A 166 -7.85 15.84 2.79
C ILE A 166 -8.58 16.77 1.83
N THR A 167 -8.31 16.61 0.53
CA THR A 167 -8.89 17.47 -0.49
C THR A 167 -10.22 16.92 -1.02
N ALA A 168 -10.30 15.60 -1.16
CA ALA A 168 -11.50 14.91 -1.62
C ALA A 168 -12.55 14.73 -0.50
N ARG A 169 -13.85 14.75 -0.85
CA ARG A 169 -14.94 14.41 0.09
C ARG A 169 -15.75 13.19 -0.32
N ARG A 170 -15.42 12.61 -1.47
CA ARG A 170 -15.99 11.38 -2.03
C ARG A 170 -15.01 10.81 -3.05
N ALA A 171 -15.22 9.56 -3.44
CA ALA A 171 -14.35 8.84 -4.38
C ALA A 171 -14.21 9.54 -5.74
N ASP A 172 -15.27 10.20 -6.22
CA ASP A 172 -15.29 10.91 -7.49
C ASP A 172 -14.42 12.19 -7.50
N ASP A 173 -14.08 12.72 -6.33
CA ASP A 173 -13.23 13.91 -6.21
C ASP A 173 -11.73 13.55 -6.27
N LEU A 174 -11.38 12.27 -6.18
CA LEU A 174 -10.00 11.80 -6.12
C LEU A 174 -9.28 11.94 -7.46
N LEU A 175 -7.98 12.25 -7.39
CA LEU A 175 -7.13 12.32 -8.56
C LEU A 175 -6.74 10.91 -9.06
N TYR A 176 -7.12 10.59 -10.30
CA TYR A 176 -6.72 9.35 -10.96
C TYR A 176 -5.47 9.58 -11.83
N ARG A 177 -4.31 9.23 -11.30
CA ARG A 177 -3.04 9.28 -12.03
C ARG A 177 -2.75 7.94 -12.71
N ARG A 178 -2.04 7.99 -13.83
CA ARG A 178 -1.62 6.80 -14.57
C ARG A 178 -0.12 6.60 -14.39
N ALA A 179 0.29 5.38 -14.11
CA ALA A 179 1.69 4.97 -14.18
C ALA A 179 2.15 4.90 -15.63
N VAL A 180 3.43 5.22 -15.87
CA VAL A 180 4.11 4.90 -17.13
C VAL A 180 4.13 3.38 -17.31
N VAL A 181 4.45 2.66 -16.23
CA VAL A 181 4.35 1.19 -16.18
C VAL A 181 3.33 0.81 -15.12
N ASN A 182 2.14 0.40 -15.55
CA ASN A 182 1.09 -0.05 -14.66
C ASN A 182 1.48 -1.39 -13.97
N PRO A 183 1.42 -1.49 -12.64
CA PRO A 183 1.90 -2.66 -11.90
C PRO A 183 1.05 -3.91 -12.16
N GLY A 184 -0.28 -3.79 -12.22
CA GLY A 184 -1.17 -4.91 -12.57
C GLY A 184 -0.93 -5.42 -13.98
N VAL A 185 -0.76 -4.53 -14.96
CA VAL A 185 -0.42 -4.91 -16.34
C VAL A 185 0.97 -5.55 -16.43
N LEU A 186 1.95 -5.03 -15.68
CA LEU A 186 3.28 -5.63 -15.60
C LEU A 186 3.20 -7.05 -15.01
N HIS A 187 2.45 -7.22 -13.92
CA HIS A 187 2.20 -8.51 -13.28
C HIS A 187 1.60 -9.51 -14.28
N SER A 188 0.47 -9.20 -14.92
CA SER A 188 -0.17 -10.10 -15.88
C SER A 188 0.76 -10.51 -17.02
N LYS A 189 1.54 -9.56 -17.58
CA LYS A 189 2.52 -9.87 -18.62
C LYS A 189 3.63 -10.81 -18.15
N ARG A 190 4.09 -10.67 -16.90
CA ARG A 190 5.11 -11.55 -16.34
C ARG A 190 4.53 -12.93 -16.06
N TYR A 191 3.31 -12.99 -15.55
CA TYR A 191 2.61 -14.25 -15.33
C TYR A 191 2.46 -15.06 -16.62
N GLU A 192 1.96 -14.43 -17.70
CA GLU A 192 1.84 -15.07 -19.02
C GLU A 192 3.18 -15.60 -19.55
N GLN A 193 4.28 -14.86 -19.33
CA GLN A 193 5.64 -15.30 -19.70
C GLN A 193 6.10 -16.50 -18.89
N GLU A 194 5.85 -16.50 -17.58
CA GLU A 194 6.23 -17.59 -16.68
C GLU A 194 5.41 -18.86 -16.96
N CYS A 195 4.12 -18.72 -17.27
CA CYS A 195 3.25 -19.81 -17.71
C CYS A 195 3.75 -20.42 -19.02
N ALA A 196 4.02 -19.59 -20.04
CA ALA A 196 4.56 -20.05 -21.32
C ALA A 196 5.90 -20.78 -21.15
N ALA A 197 6.80 -20.26 -20.29
CA ALA A 197 8.09 -20.89 -20.00
C ALA A 197 7.96 -22.25 -19.30
N ARG A 198 6.86 -22.47 -18.56
CA ARG A 198 6.54 -23.74 -17.87
C ARG A 198 5.66 -24.67 -18.71
N GLY A 199 5.23 -24.26 -19.90
CA GLY A 199 4.32 -25.04 -20.76
C GLY A 199 2.88 -25.09 -20.25
N LEU A 200 2.47 -24.11 -19.45
CA LEU A 200 1.09 -23.91 -19.00
C LEU A 200 0.30 -23.15 -20.09
N SER A 201 -1.00 -23.44 -20.19
CA SER A 201 -1.91 -22.88 -21.21
C SER A 201 -2.95 -21.95 -20.60
#